data_AF-A0A820K8B0-F1
#
_entry.id   AF-A0A820K8B0-F1
#
_cell.length_a   1.000
_cell.length_b   1.000
_cell.length_c   1.000
_cell.angle_alpha   90.00
_cell.angle_beta   90.00
_cell.angle_gamma   90.00
#
_symmetry.space_group_name_H-M   'P 1'
#
loop_
_entity.id
_entity.type
_entity.pdbx_description
1 polymer ?
#
loop_
_entity_poly.entity_id
_entity_poly.type
_entity_poly.pdbx_seq_one_letter_code
_entity_poly.pdbx_strand_id
1 'polypeptide(L)'
;MIITKTVRPLLEEIFYLGARSPILAFKNVEKFLKQYDESDKQNRIAILKHIAKTYHPQEENFPSQVQKMTSLNFIQTCENIHSYTEPKYAELFRLIGRQPDGVHSLVHLRADILKFLPEIESPAYVERMSESLRDLLATWFTTGSLQVERVTWQSPCEIVQRVSEYEAVHRIRNWADLKRRLGPYRRCFAYTHHMMPNDPLVILHVGLVDNISNSIQTILNRVKSVSDVT
;
A
#
# COMPACT_ATOMS: atom_id res chain seq x y z
N MET A 1 17.64 18.33 9.46
CA MET A 1 17.44 18.96 10.79
C MET A 1 16.05 18.67 11.39
N ILE A 2 15.10 18.08 10.63
CA ILE A 2 13.72 17.78 11.07
C ILE A 2 13.61 16.44 11.85
N ILE A 3 14.36 15.41 11.43
CA ILE A 3 14.34 14.05 12.01
C ILE A 3 14.52 14.07 13.54
N THR A 4 15.43 14.90 14.04
CA THR A 4 15.91 14.83 15.42
C THR A 4 15.05 15.59 16.42
N LYS A 5 14.28 16.60 15.99
CA LYS A 5 13.50 17.42 16.93
C LYS A 5 12.04 17.00 17.06
N THR A 6 11.44 16.41 16.03
CA THR A 6 9.98 16.20 16.02
C THR A 6 9.59 14.74 15.81
N VAL A 7 10.10 14.08 14.77
CA VAL A 7 9.67 12.72 14.41
C VAL A 7 10.17 11.66 15.41
N ARG A 8 11.41 11.78 15.90
CA ARG A 8 11.97 10.81 16.85
C ARG A 8 11.20 10.75 18.18
N PRO A 9 10.93 11.87 18.89
CA PRO A 9 10.12 11.83 20.12
C PRO A 9 8.72 11.26 19.87
N LEU A 10 8.10 11.58 18.72
CA LEU A 10 6.81 11.03 18.32
C LEU A 10 6.84 9.51 18.18
N LEU A 11 7.86 8.95 17.50
CA LEU A 11 8.02 7.51 17.35
C LEU A 11 8.28 6.82 18.69
N GLU A 12 9.16 7.38 19.53
CA GLU A 12 9.41 6.89 20.89
C GLU A 12 8.14 6.85 21.73
N GLU A 13 7.33 7.91 21.68
CA GLU A 13 6.02 7.97 22.32
C GLU A 13 5.05 6.92 21.76
N ILE A 14 4.97 6.72 20.45
CA ILE A 14 4.09 5.70 19.84
C ILE A 14 4.45 4.31 20.37
N PHE A 15 5.74 3.96 20.39
CA PHE A 15 6.18 2.65 20.86
C PHE A 15 6.08 2.48 22.38
N TYR A 16 6.26 3.55 23.15
CA TYR A 16 6.12 3.52 24.61
C TYR A 16 4.65 3.50 25.06
N LEU A 17 3.77 4.18 24.34
CA LEU A 17 2.36 4.39 24.70
C LEU A 17 1.40 3.41 24.05
N GLY A 18 1.79 2.68 22.99
CA GLY A 18 0.91 1.79 22.24
C GLY A 18 0.10 0.82 23.10
N ALA A 19 0.69 0.31 24.19
CA ALA A 19 0.02 -0.57 25.16
C ALA A 19 -0.67 0.18 26.33
N ARG A 20 -0.30 1.44 26.58
CA ARG A 20 -0.72 2.20 27.78
C ARG A 20 -1.83 3.21 27.51
N SER A 21 -1.88 3.78 26.31
CA SER A 21 -2.92 4.74 25.91
C SER A 21 -3.19 4.62 24.40
N PRO A 22 -4.15 3.77 23.99
CA PRO A 22 -4.49 3.58 22.58
C PRO A 22 -4.90 4.88 21.88
N ILE A 23 -5.61 5.77 22.58
CA ILE A 23 -6.07 7.06 22.04
C ILE A 23 -4.89 7.98 21.74
N LEU A 24 -3.90 8.04 22.64
CA LEU A 24 -2.73 8.90 22.45
C LEU A 24 -1.81 8.34 21.36
N ALA A 25 -1.62 7.02 21.33
CA ALA A 25 -0.90 6.35 20.24
C ALA A 25 -1.56 6.63 18.89
N PHE A 26 -2.90 6.55 18.79
CA PHE A 26 -3.64 6.88 17.58
C PHE A 26 -3.39 8.33 17.12
N LYS A 27 -3.49 9.32 18.02
CA LYS A 27 -3.21 10.73 17.69
C LYS A 27 -1.76 10.97 17.26
N ASN A 28 -0.81 10.26 17.87
CA ASN A 28 0.60 10.42 17.52
C ASN A 28 0.92 9.80 16.17
N VAL A 29 0.27 8.68 15.80
CA VAL A 29 0.38 8.10 14.46
C VAL A 29 -0.18 9.05 13.40
N GLU A 30 -1.35 9.65 13.64
CA GLU A 30 -1.91 10.67 12.73
C GLU A 30 -0.94 11.84 12.52
N LYS A 31 -0.37 12.38 13.61
CA LYS A 31 0.66 13.43 13.52
C LYS A 31 1.90 12.99 12.75
N PHE A 32 2.35 11.75 12.96
CA PHE A 32 3.49 11.17 12.26
C PHE A 32 3.24 11.11 10.75
N LEU A 33 2.08 10.61 10.32
CA LEU A 33 1.71 10.52 8.91
C LEU A 33 1.67 11.90 8.26
N LYS A 34 1.03 12.87 8.92
CA LYS A 34 0.99 14.25 8.44
C LYS A 34 2.39 14.85 8.26
N GLN A 35 3.29 14.65 9.23
CA GLN A 35 4.67 15.12 9.14
C GLN A 35 5.47 14.41 8.04
N TYR A 36 5.23 13.11 7.83
CA TYR A 36 5.86 12.35 6.76
C TYR A 36 5.41 12.88 5.38
N ASP A 37 4.12 13.15 5.21
CA ASP A 37 3.55 13.65 3.95
C ASP A 37 4.04 15.07 3.62
N GLU A 38 4.15 15.95 4.63
CA GLU A 38 4.66 17.32 4.49
C GLU A 38 6.20 17.37 4.29
N SER A 39 6.91 16.26 4.53
CA SER A 39 8.37 16.21 4.41
C SER A 39 8.85 16.12 2.96
N ASP A 40 9.98 16.77 2.69
CA ASP A 40 10.69 16.61 1.42
C ASP A 40 11.29 15.20 1.26
N LYS A 41 11.74 14.89 0.03
CA LYS A 41 12.33 13.60 -0.33
C LYS A 41 13.49 13.20 0.60
N GLN A 42 14.41 14.11 0.90
CA GLN A 42 15.59 13.80 1.71
C GLN A 42 15.21 13.46 3.16
N ASN A 43 14.25 14.19 3.73
CA ASN A 43 13.73 13.93 5.06
C ASN A 43 12.94 12.62 5.11
N ARG A 44 12.11 12.31 4.10
CA ARG A 44 11.41 11.01 4.01
C ARG A 44 12.37 9.84 3.99
N ILE A 45 13.41 9.90 3.15
CA ILE A 45 14.48 8.88 3.11
C ILE A 45 15.10 8.69 4.48
N ALA A 46 15.40 9.80 5.16
CA ALA A 46 16.10 9.74 6.43
C ALA A 46 15.19 9.26 7.59
N ILE A 47 13.89 9.55 7.54
CA ILE A 47 12.87 8.96 8.42
C ILE A 47 12.81 7.44 8.20
N LEU A 48 12.71 6.98 6.96
CA LEU A 48 12.64 5.55 6.62
C LEU A 48 13.91 4.81 7.09
N LYS A 49 15.10 5.37 6.85
CA LYS A 49 16.37 4.81 7.36
C LYS A 49 16.39 4.74 8.88
N HIS A 50 15.91 5.78 9.56
CA HIS A 50 15.85 5.81 11.02
C HIS A 50 14.91 4.73 11.56
N ILE A 51 13.70 4.60 11.00
CA ILE A 51 12.74 3.58 11.43
C ILE A 51 13.31 2.19 11.22
N ALA A 52 13.82 1.93 10.01
CA ALA A 52 14.38 0.64 9.63
C ALA A 52 15.55 0.23 10.53
N LYS A 53 16.47 1.15 10.88
CA LYS A 53 17.65 0.81 11.67
C LYS A 53 17.37 0.76 13.19
N THR A 54 16.59 1.70 13.71
CA THR A 54 16.38 1.85 15.15
C THR A 54 15.37 0.85 15.71
N TYR A 55 14.38 0.44 14.90
CA TYR A 55 13.29 -0.43 15.32
C TYR A 55 13.38 -1.86 14.75
N HIS A 56 14.52 -2.21 14.15
CA HIS A 56 14.87 -3.60 13.83
C HIS A 56 15.26 -4.37 15.10
N PRO A 57 15.07 -5.70 15.15
CA PRO A 57 15.59 -6.54 16.22
C PRO A 57 17.10 -6.33 16.37
N GLN A 58 17.55 -6.04 17.59
CA GLN A 58 18.97 -5.85 17.87
C GLN A 58 19.65 -7.20 18.00
N GLU A 59 20.76 -7.39 17.29
CA GLU A 59 21.60 -8.60 17.39
C GLU A 59 22.30 -8.68 18.75
N GLU A 60 22.53 -7.52 19.38
CA GLU A 60 23.15 -7.40 20.69
C GLU A 60 22.35 -8.19 21.73
N ASN A 61 22.98 -9.23 22.27
CA ASN A 61 22.45 -10.16 23.26
C ASN A 61 21.48 -11.24 22.74
N PHE A 62 21.25 -11.38 21.44
CA PHE A 62 20.35 -12.42 20.92
C PHE A 62 20.74 -13.85 21.38
N PRO A 63 22.01 -14.30 21.27
CA PRO A 63 22.38 -15.66 21.73
C PRO A 63 22.12 -15.87 23.23
N SER A 64 22.45 -14.86 24.05
CA SER A 64 22.23 -14.90 25.50
C SER A 64 20.76 -14.90 25.88
N GLN A 65 19.90 -14.23 25.09
CA GLN A 65 18.45 -14.25 25.30
C GLN A 65 17.84 -15.59 24.89
N VAL A 66 18.25 -16.16 23.76
CA VAL A 66 17.80 -17.49 23.32
C VAL A 66 18.13 -18.55 24.36
N GLN A 67 19.35 -18.55 24.92
CA GLN A 67 19.74 -19.48 25.98
C GLN A 67 18.86 -19.38 27.24
N LYS A 68 18.42 -18.17 27.60
CA LYS A 68 17.47 -17.98 28.72
C LYS A 68 16.10 -18.55 28.37
N MET A 69 15.64 -18.34 27.13
CA MET A 69 14.33 -18.78 26.65
C MET A 69 14.23 -20.30 26.46
N THR A 70 15.33 -21.01 26.23
CA THR A 70 15.36 -22.48 26.08
C THR A 70 15.14 -23.26 27.37
N SER A 71 15.11 -22.59 28.52
CA SER A 71 14.79 -23.22 29.82
C SER A 71 13.28 -23.48 30.01
N LEU A 72 12.44 -22.98 29.11
CA LEU A 72 10.98 -23.11 29.13
C LEU A 72 10.52 -24.30 28.27
N ASN A 73 9.22 -24.60 28.28
CA ASN A 73 8.65 -25.58 27.36
C ASN A 73 8.78 -25.07 25.90
N PHE A 74 8.79 -26.01 24.95
CA PHE A 74 9.06 -25.73 23.53
C PHE A 74 8.13 -24.64 22.94
N ILE A 75 6.84 -24.65 23.29
CA ILE A 75 5.86 -23.68 22.80
C ILE A 75 6.23 -22.27 23.29
N GLN A 76 6.48 -22.12 24.58
CA GLN A 76 6.86 -20.83 25.17
C GLN A 76 8.19 -20.31 24.64
N THR A 77 9.17 -21.20 24.39
CA THR A 77 10.42 -20.83 23.75
C THR A 77 10.18 -20.29 22.34
N CYS A 78 9.33 -20.94 21.54
CA CYS A 78 8.98 -20.47 20.20
C CYS A 78 8.29 -19.10 20.23
N GLU A 79 7.32 -18.90 21.12
CA GLU A 79 6.62 -17.62 21.28
C GLU A 79 7.56 -16.49 21.69
N ASN A 80 8.46 -16.75 22.64
CA ASN A 80 9.42 -15.75 23.11
C ASN A 80 10.43 -15.37 22.02
N ILE A 81 10.93 -16.35 21.25
CA ILE A 81 11.81 -16.08 20.11
C ILE A 81 11.06 -15.29 19.04
N HIS A 82 9.82 -15.67 18.72
CA HIS A 82 9.01 -14.95 17.75
C HIS A 82 8.81 -13.48 18.18
N SER A 83 8.39 -13.25 19.42
CA SER A 83 8.19 -11.90 19.96
C SER A 83 9.48 -11.08 20.00
N TYR A 84 10.62 -11.70 20.32
CA TYR A 84 11.92 -11.01 20.35
C TYR A 84 12.45 -10.66 18.94
N THR A 85 12.17 -11.52 17.96
CA THR A 85 12.63 -11.35 16.58
C THR A 85 11.65 -10.53 15.73
N GLU A 86 10.46 -10.21 16.25
CA GLU A 86 9.52 -9.35 15.56
C GLU A 86 10.04 -7.89 15.55
N PRO A 87 10.17 -7.26 14.37
CA PRO A 87 10.57 -5.87 14.31
C PRO A 87 9.48 -4.95 14.87
N LYS A 88 9.87 -3.95 15.65
CA LYS A 88 8.90 -3.00 16.24
C LYS A 88 8.15 -2.19 15.19
N TYR A 89 8.76 -1.93 14.03
CA TYR A 89 8.07 -1.24 12.94
C TYR A 89 6.88 -2.04 12.38
N ALA A 90 6.78 -3.36 12.60
CA ALA A 90 5.58 -4.13 12.26
C ALA A 90 4.36 -3.66 13.08
N GLU A 91 4.56 -3.36 14.36
CA GLU A 91 3.51 -2.78 15.21
C GLU A 91 3.15 -1.37 14.76
N LEU A 92 4.13 -0.56 14.37
CA LEU A 92 3.87 0.77 13.79
C LEU A 92 2.97 0.65 12.54
N PHE A 93 3.24 -0.29 11.65
CA PHE A 93 2.40 -0.50 10.47
C PHE A 93 0.99 -0.95 10.83
N ARG A 94 0.83 -1.83 11.82
CA ARG A 94 -0.50 -2.20 12.35
C ARG A 94 -1.25 -1.01 12.94
N LEU A 95 -0.57 -0.12 13.66
CA LEU A 95 -1.15 1.10 14.22
C LEU A 95 -1.54 2.11 13.13
N ILE A 96 -0.71 2.25 12.08
CA ILE A 96 -1.05 3.06 10.90
C ILE A 96 -2.29 2.50 10.22
N GLY A 97 -2.40 1.18 10.03
CA GLY A 97 -3.55 0.55 9.40
C GLY A 97 -4.89 0.77 10.13
N ARG A 98 -4.86 1.16 11.40
CA ARG A 98 -6.06 1.53 12.18
C ARG A 98 -6.53 2.96 11.94
N GLN A 99 -5.72 3.81 11.30
CA GLN A 99 -6.09 5.19 10.98
C GLN A 99 -7.15 5.23 9.87
N PRO A 100 -7.95 6.30 9.78
CA PRO A 100 -8.69 6.62 8.56
C PRO A 100 -7.70 6.71 7.41
N ASP A 101 -8.00 6.09 6.27
CA ASP A 101 -7.11 5.96 5.12
C ASP A 101 -5.74 5.31 5.41
N GLY A 102 -5.58 4.63 6.55
CA GLY A 102 -4.31 4.06 6.98
C GLY A 102 -3.74 3.02 6.01
N VAL A 103 -4.60 2.21 5.38
CA VAL A 103 -4.20 1.26 4.33
C VAL A 103 -3.62 1.99 3.12
N HIS A 104 -4.26 3.08 2.70
CA HIS A 104 -3.76 3.93 1.61
C HIS A 104 -2.40 4.53 1.97
N SER A 105 -2.24 5.08 3.18
CA SER A 105 -0.95 5.59 3.66
C SER A 105 0.15 4.52 3.66
N LEU A 106 -0.15 3.27 4.00
CA LEU A 106 0.83 2.18 3.98
C LEU A 106 1.24 1.77 2.57
N VAL A 107 0.31 1.80 1.61
CA VAL A 107 0.62 1.59 0.19
C VAL A 107 1.56 2.69 -0.31
N HIS A 108 1.28 3.96 0.01
CA HIS A 108 2.16 5.09 -0.35
C HIS A 108 3.52 5.03 0.33
N LEU A 109 3.56 4.67 1.61
CA LEU A 109 4.81 4.46 2.34
C LEU A 109 5.67 3.39 1.67
N ARG A 110 5.07 2.27 1.25
CA ARG A 110 5.77 1.22 0.49
C ARG A 110 6.23 1.71 -0.87
N ALA A 111 5.41 2.47 -1.59
CA ALA A 111 5.77 3.04 -2.88
C ALA A 111 6.98 3.97 -2.77
N ASP A 112 7.01 4.81 -1.72
CA ASP A 112 8.15 5.66 -1.39
C ASP A 112 9.41 4.84 -1.07
N ILE A 113 9.30 3.78 -0.24
CA ILE A 113 10.43 2.90 0.06
C ILE A 113 11.01 2.29 -1.22
N LEU A 114 10.17 1.73 -2.09
CA LEU A 114 10.60 1.13 -3.36
C LEU A 114 11.24 2.15 -4.30
N LYS A 115 10.68 3.37 -4.36
CA LYS A 115 11.21 4.47 -5.16
C LYS A 115 12.58 4.94 -4.68
N PHE A 116 12.78 5.01 -3.37
CA PHE A 116 14.01 5.54 -2.77
C PHE A 116 15.09 4.49 -2.54
N LEU A 117 14.75 3.20 -2.56
CA LEU A 117 15.68 2.10 -2.32
C LEU A 117 17.00 2.21 -3.10
N PRO A 118 17.01 2.55 -4.41
CA PRO A 118 18.24 2.66 -5.18
C PRO A 118 19.18 3.80 -4.73
N GLU A 119 18.67 4.78 -3.98
CA GLU A 119 19.41 5.94 -3.49
C GLU A 119 19.93 5.74 -2.05
N ILE A 120 19.62 4.60 -1.43
CA ILE A 120 19.97 4.31 -0.04
C ILE A 120 21.24 3.47 0.01
N GLU A 121 22.31 4.06 0.52
CA GLU A 121 23.51 3.30 0.92
C GLU A 121 23.18 2.26 2.00
N SER A 122 23.69 1.03 1.83
CA SER A 122 23.47 -0.11 2.72
C SER A 122 21.98 -0.38 3.03
N PRO A 123 21.17 -0.73 2.03
CA PRO A 123 19.71 -0.75 2.13
C PRO A 123 19.14 -1.92 2.92
N ALA A 124 19.94 -2.89 3.38
CA ALA A 124 19.48 -4.14 3.98
C ALA A 124 18.37 -3.98 5.05
N TYR A 125 18.51 -3.02 5.97
CA TYR A 125 17.46 -2.75 6.98
C TYR A 125 16.17 -2.21 6.35
N VAL A 126 16.28 -1.33 5.36
CA VAL A 126 15.13 -0.74 4.65
C VAL A 126 14.46 -1.78 3.75
N GLU A 127 15.23 -2.65 3.11
CA GLU A 127 14.75 -3.82 2.37
C GLU A 127 13.95 -4.74 3.30
N ARG A 128 14.50 -5.10 4.46
CA ARG A 128 13.81 -5.95 5.43
C ARG A 128 12.53 -5.31 5.96
N MET A 129 12.54 -4.00 6.21
CA MET A 129 11.34 -3.25 6.57
C MET A 129 10.31 -3.26 5.45
N SER A 130 10.75 -3.11 4.19
CA SER A 130 9.90 -3.23 3.00
C SER A 130 9.26 -4.61 2.93
N GLU A 131 10.01 -5.70 3.14
CA GLU A 131 9.45 -7.06 3.14
C GLU A 131 8.39 -7.25 4.23
N SER A 132 8.63 -6.75 5.45
CA SER A 132 7.63 -6.80 6.51
C SER A 132 6.34 -6.07 6.13
N LEU A 133 6.45 -4.92 5.44
CA LEU A 133 5.29 -4.17 4.95
C LEU A 133 4.59 -4.90 3.80
N ARG A 134 5.33 -5.59 2.92
CA ARG A 134 4.77 -6.46 1.87
C ARG A 134 3.90 -7.55 2.49
N ASP A 135 4.41 -8.23 3.51
CA ASP A 135 3.73 -9.38 4.12
C ASP A 135 2.44 -8.94 4.84
N LEU A 136 2.47 -7.76 5.49
CA LEU A 136 1.28 -7.14 6.07
C LEU A 136 0.24 -6.78 4.99
N LEU A 137 0.66 -6.10 3.92
CA LEU A 137 -0.24 -5.72 2.83
C LEU A 137 -0.80 -6.96 2.12
N ALA A 138 -0.01 -8.01 1.93
CA ALA A 138 -0.48 -9.27 1.34
C ALA A 138 -1.60 -9.92 2.17
N THR A 139 -1.56 -9.76 3.50
CA THR A 139 -2.60 -10.25 4.40
C THR A 139 -3.88 -9.42 4.33
N TRP A 140 -3.80 -8.14 3.97
CA TRP A 140 -4.97 -7.25 3.85
C TRP A 140 -5.57 -7.22 2.44
N PHE A 141 -4.75 -7.29 1.40
CA PHE A 141 -5.18 -7.32 0.00
C PHE A 141 -5.43 -8.76 -0.46
N THR A 142 -6.40 -9.41 0.18
CA THR A 142 -6.88 -10.75 -0.20
C THR A 142 -8.07 -10.63 -1.14
N THR A 143 -8.43 -11.70 -1.84
CA THR A 143 -9.58 -11.68 -2.78
C THR A 143 -10.90 -11.34 -2.08
N GLY A 144 -11.04 -11.62 -0.78
CA GLY A 144 -12.24 -11.31 -0.01
C GLY A 144 -12.38 -9.83 0.39
N SER A 145 -11.30 -9.05 0.33
CA SER A 145 -11.33 -7.60 0.64
C SER A 145 -11.48 -6.73 -0.61
N LEU A 146 -11.40 -7.33 -1.80
CA LEU A 146 -11.57 -6.66 -3.08
C LEU A 146 -13.03 -6.69 -3.53
N GLN A 147 -13.52 -5.54 -3.97
CA GLN A 147 -14.81 -5.38 -4.60
C GLN A 147 -14.61 -5.14 -6.09
N VAL A 148 -15.44 -5.75 -6.92
CA VAL A 148 -15.42 -5.55 -8.37
C VAL A 148 -16.66 -4.76 -8.78
N GLU A 149 -16.43 -3.63 -9.45
CA GLU A 149 -17.51 -2.78 -9.95
C GLU A 149 -17.38 -2.59 -11.45
N ARG A 150 -18.53 -2.56 -12.13
CA ARG A 150 -18.58 -2.23 -13.55
C ARG A 150 -18.54 -0.71 -13.70
N VAL A 151 -17.48 -0.20 -14.31
CA VAL A 151 -17.36 1.21 -14.67
C VAL A 151 -18.05 1.45 -16.02
N THR A 152 -18.94 2.44 -16.03
CA THR A 152 -19.70 2.88 -17.21
C THR A 152 -19.55 4.39 -17.38
N TRP A 153 -20.05 4.95 -18.48
CA TRP A 153 -20.08 6.40 -18.66
C TRP A 153 -20.98 7.12 -17.63
N GLN A 154 -21.87 6.39 -16.97
CA GLN A 154 -22.76 6.89 -15.92
C GLN A 154 -22.16 6.76 -14.51
N SER A 155 -20.99 6.10 -14.37
CA SER A 155 -20.31 5.99 -13.09
C SER A 155 -19.85 7.36 -12.58
N PRO A 156 -19.62 7.54 -11.26
CA PRO A 156 -19.14 8.79 -10.70
C PRO A 156 -17.89 9.30 -11.43
N CYS A 157 -17.85 10.63 -11.68
CA CYS A 157 -16.77 11.26 -12.43
C CYS A 157 -15.38 10.95 -11.83
N GLU A 158 -15.29 10.87 -10.49
CA GLU A 158 -14.07 10.54 -9.77
C GLU A 158 -13.47 9.18 -10.21
N ILE A 159 -14.27 8.11 -10.23
CA ILE A 159 -13.80 6.78 -10.68
C ILE A 159 -13.43 6.81 -12.16
N VAL A 160 -14.24 7.48 -12.99
CA VAL A 160 -13.98 7.59 -14.44
C VAL A 160 -12.68 8.33 -14.73
N GLN A 161 -12.38 9.39 -13.96
CA GLN A 161 -11.12 10.12 -14.03
C GLN A 161 -9.94 9.23 -13.62
N ARG A 162 -10.05 8.50 -12.51
CA ARG A 162 -9.00 7.55 -12.06
C ARG A 162 -8.73 6.47 -13.10
N VAL A 163 -9.78 5.94 -13.75
CA VAL A 163 -9.63 5.01 -14.86
C VAL A 163 -8.80 5.61 -16.00
N SER A 164 -8.97 6.90 -16.30
CA SER A 164 -8.18 7.58 -17.31
C SER A 164 -6.74 7.85 -16.89
N GLU A 165 -6.51 8.17 -15.62
CA GLU A 165 -5.19 8.48 -15.07
C GLU A 165 -4.31 7.23 -14.95
N TYR A 166 -4.91 6.10 -14.59
CA TYR A 166 -4.21 4.85 -14.30
C TYR A 166 -4.08 3.91 -15.51
N GLU A 167 -4.57 4.31 -16.69
CA GLU A 167 -4.41 3.53 -17.92
C GLU A 167 -2.93 3.43 -18.32
N ALA A 168 -2.31 2.30 -17.96
CA ALA A 168 -0.89 2.06 -18.16
C ALA A 168 -0.54 1.41 -19.50
N VAL A 169 -1.51 0.83 -20.23
CA VAL A 169 -1.24 0.06 -21.46
C VAL A 169 -1.46 0.93 -22.70
N HIS A 170 -2.60 1.59 -22.79
CA HIS A 170 -2.98 2.38 -23.95
C HIS A 170 -3.55 3.73 -23.56
N ARG A 171 -2.66 4.72 -23.38
CA ARG A 171 -2.99 6.09 -22.97
C ARG A 171 -4.28 6.59 -23.61
N ILE A 172 -5.21 7.01 -22.76
CA ILE A 172 -6.46 7.64 -23.17
C ILE A 172 -6.14 9.03 -23.71
N ARG A 173 -6.57 9.31 -24.94
CA ARG A 173 -6.20 10.55 -25.63
C ARG A 173 -7.05 11.74 -25.20
N ASN A 174 -8.35 11.50 -24.97
CA ASN A 174 -9.34 12.52 -24.62
C ASN A 174 -10.61 11.86 -24.06
N TRP A 175 -11.55 12.70 -23.58
CA TRP A 175 -12.83 12.25 -23.02
C TRP A 175 -13.71 11.49 -24.00
N ALA A 176 -13.65 11.80 -25.31
CA ALA A 176 -14.41 11.06 -26.31
C ALA A 176 -13.88 9.61 -26.48
N ASP A 177 -12.56 9.42 -26.39
CA ASP A 177 -11.93 8.10 -26.38
C ASP A 177 -12.36 7.29 -25.14
N LEU A 178 -12.32 7.92 -23.96
CA LEU A 178 -12.79 7.29 -22.72
C LEU A 178 -14.26 6.87 -22.82
N LYS A 179 -15.13 7.77 -23.31
CA LYS A 179 -16.55 7.47 -23.51
C LYS A 179 -16.77 6.27 -24.43
N ARG A 180 -15.98 6.15 -25.49
CA ARG A 180 -16.02 4.98 -26.39
C ARG A 180 -15.56 3.70 -25.68
N ARG A 181 -14.52 3.77 -24.83
CA ARG A 181 -14.02 2.63 -24.03
C ARG A 181 -14.97 2.20 -22.91
N LEU A 182 -15.86 3.08 -22.46
CA LEU A 182 -16.92 2.79 -21.48
C LEU A 182 -18.29 2.56 -22.14
N GLY A 183 -18.34 2.56 -23.47
CA GLY A 183 -19.57 2.53 -24.26
C GLY A 183 -20.02 1.13 -24.70
N PRO A 184 -20.89 1.05 -25.73
CA PRO A 184 -21.34 -0.21 -26.31
C PRO A 184 -20.19 -1.11 -26.75
N TYR A 185 -20.38 -2.43 -26.64
CA TYR A 185 -19.35 -3.44 -26.95
C TYR A 185 -18.02 -3.29 -26.18
N ARG A 186 -18.01 -2.50 -25.11
CA ARG A 186 -16.91 -2.42 -24.16
C ARG A 186 -17.44 -2.66 -22.75
N ARG A 187 -16.63 -3.31 -21.92
CA ARG A 187 -16.84 -3.40 -20.49
C ARG A 187 -15.58 -2.93 -19.80
N CYS A 188 -15.75 -2.22 -18.71
CA CYS A 188 -14.65 -1.83 -17.84
C CYS A 188 -15.01 -2.30 -16.44
N PHE A 189 -14.09 -3.00 -15.80
CA PHE A 189 -14.24 -3.41 -14.41
C PHE A 189 -13.11 -2.80 -13.60
N ALA A 190 -13.43 -2.28 -12.44
CA ALA A 190 -12.46 -1.78 -11.48
C ALA A 190 -12.52 -2.65 -10.23
N TYR A 191 -11.37 -3.16 -9.79
CA TYR A 191 -11.21 -3.75 -8.48
C TYR A 191 -10.78 -2.67 -7.50
N THR A 192 -11.56 -2.48 -6.44
CA THR A 192 -11.28 -1.55 -5.35
C THR A 192 -11.14 -2.33 -4.05
N HIS A 193 -10.42 -1.77 -3.08
CA HIS A 193 -10.38 -2.34 -1.73
C HIS A 193 -11.47 -1.68 -0.88
N HIS A 194 -12.11 -2.40 0.03
CA HIS A 194 -13.19 -1.83 0.86
C HIS A 194 -12.76 -0.59 1.70
N MET A 195 -11.48 -0.49 2.07
CA MET A 195 -10.90 0.69 2.74
C MET A 195 -10.39 1.76 1.78
N MET A 196 -10.43 1.53 0.47
CA MET A 196 -10.02 2.48 -0.58
C MET A 196 -11.02 2.41 -1.75
N PRO A 197 -12.31 2.69 -1.51
CA PRO A 197 -13.37 2.47 -2.52
C PRO A 197 -13.22 3.35 -3.76
N ASN A 198 -12.59 4.52 -3.63
CA ASN A 198 -12.44 5.49 -4.71
C ASN A 198 -11.13 5.32 -5.50
N ASP A 199 -10.26 4.38 -5.09
CA ASP A 199 -8.95 4.17 -5.70
C ASP A 199 -8.90 2.80 -6.41
N PRO A 200 -9.09 2.74 -7.74
CA PRO A 200 -9.12 1.48 -8.46
C PRO A 200 -7.72 0.87 -8.55
N LEU A 201 -7.55 -0.31 -7.96
CA LEU A 201 -6.28 -1.04 -7.91
C LEU A 201 -5.96 -1.76 -9.22
N VAL A 202 -7.00 -2.36 -9.81
CA VAL A 202 -6.90 -3.08 -11.08
C VAL A 202 -8.03 -2.65 -11.98
N ILE A 203 -7.69 -2.16 -13.17
CA ILE A 203 -8.65 -1.75 -14.19
C ILE A 203 -8.57 -2.76 -15.32
N LEU A 204 -9.71 -3.37 -15.65
CA LEU A 204 -9.84 -4.35 -16.72
C LEU A 204 -10.73 -3.80 -17.82
N HIS A 205 -10.13 -3.53 -18.98
CA HIS A 205 -10.84 -3.19 -20.20
C HIS A 205 -11.12 -4.46 -21.03
N VAL A 206 -12.39 -4.68 -21.37
CA VAL A 206 -12.86 -5.85 -22.14
C VAL A 206 -13.54 -5.37 -23.42
N GLY A 207 -13.07 -5.85 -24.57
CA GLY A 207 -13.72 -5.68 -25.85
C GLY A 207 -14.64 -6.86 -26.16
N LEU A 208 -15.93 -6.59 -26.38
CA LEU A 208 -16.89 -7.60 -26.82
C LEU A 208 -16.78 -7.75 -28.35
N VAL A 209 -16.28 -8.89 -28.78
CA VAL A 209 -16.01 -9.22 -30.18
C VAL A 209 -16.49 -10.62 -30.50
N ASP A 210 -16.88 -10.83 -31.75
CA ASP A 210 -17.46 -12.10 -32.22
C ASP A 210 -16.38 -13.18 -32.42
N ASN A 211 -15.13 -12.75 -32.66
CA ASN A 211 -13.96 -13.61 -32.86
C ASN A 211 -12.75 -13.05 -32.11
N ILE A 212 -11.82 -13.92 -31.72
CA ILE A 212 -10.55 -13.53 -31.08
C ILE A 212 -9.81 -12.56 -32.01
N SER A 213 -9.53 -11.36 -31.51
CA SER A 213 -8.87 -10.31 -32.28
C SER A 213 -7.35 -10.52 -32.29
N ASN A 214 -6.73 -10.33 -33.46
CA ASN A 214 -5.28 -10.43 -33.66
C ASN A 214 -4.56 -9.07 -33.57
N SER A 215 -5.29 -7.98 -33.36
CA SER A 215 -4.77 -6.61 -33.32
C SER A 215 -5.55 -5.78 -32.31
N ILE A 216 -4.85 -4.95 -31.54
CA ILE A 216 -5.50 -4.02 -30.62
C ILE A 216 -6.18 -2.86 -31.36
N GLN A 217 -5.66 -2.46 -32.52
CA GLN A 217 -6.22 -1.37 -33.33
C GLN A 217 -7.63 -1.70 -33.81
N THR A 218 -7.92 -2.96 -34.11
CA THR A 218 -9.28 -3.40 -34.48
C THR A 218 -10.24 -3.26 -33.30
N ILE A 219 -9.77 -3.46 -32.06
CA ILE A 219 -10.55 -3.24 -30.85
C ILE A 219 -10.70 -1.73 -30.57
N LEU A 220 -9.66 -0.92 -30.67
CA LEU A 220 -9.76 0.51 -30.32
C LEU A 220 -10.55 1.32 -31.35
N ASN A 221 -10.46 0.98 -32.64
CA ASN A 221 -11.11 1.72 -33.73
C ASN A 221 -12.53 1.23 -34.05
N ARG A 222 -12.97 0.09 -33.49
CA ARG A 222 -14.32 -0.45 -33.73
C ARG A 222 -15.39 0.45 -33.10
N VAL A 223 -16.10 1.17 -33.97
CA VAL A 223 -17.33 1.90 -33.66
C VAL A 223 -18.49 1.09 -34.24
N LYS A 224 -19.10 0.21 -33.43
CA LYS A 224 -20.39 -0.40 -33.78
C LYS A 224 -21.50 0.37 -33.08
N SER A 225 -22.53 0.77 -33.83
CA SER A 225 -23.73 1.38 -33.28
C SER A 225 -24.64 0.32 -32.64
N VAL A 226 -25.51 0.76 -31.73
CA VAL A 226 -26.48 -0.11 -31.03
C VAL A 226 -27.49 -0.77 -32.00
N SER A 227 -27.56 -0.28 -33.24
CA SER A 227 -28.36 -0.82 -34.35
C SER A 227 -28.00 -2.25 -34.80
N ASP A 228 -26.83 -2.76 -34.43
CA ASP A 228 -26.31 -4.03 -34.95
C ASP A 228 -26.76 -5.26 -34.13
N VAL A 229 -27.78 -5.12 -33.28
CA VAL A 229 -28.28 -6.17 -32.36
C VAL A 229 -29.65 -6.73 -32.78
N THR A 230 -30.17 -6.38 -33.95
CA THR A 230 -31.33 -7.06 -34.55
C THR A 230 -30.97 -8.40 -35.14
#